data_AF-A0A2R6DZS8-F1
#
_entry.id   AF-A0A2R6DZS8-F1
#
_cell.length_a   1.000
_cell.length_b   1.000
_cell.length_c   1.000
_cell.angle_alpha   90.00
_cell.angle_beta   90.00
_cell.angle_gamma   90.00
#
_symmetry.space_group_name_H-M   'P 1'
#
loop_
_entity.id
_entity.type
_entity.pdbx_description
1 polymer ?
#
loop_
_entity_poly.entity_id
_entity_poly.type
_entity_poly.pdbx_seq_one_letter_code
_entity_poly.pdbx_strand_id
1 'polypeptide(L)'
;MVVAGGLLAVVLAAYTALELVGFTAVQEFNALSTAFGAFVSGNVTLITVVLSINQLVLSQALTSVGEIEDNIEGVSDFRERVRRETGQEVTPEEPAPFLEMLLRSTREEAIRLHRATVATGDNDLRTDAKEVTERLTDHIDHVVTLLDRPDTGVFGAL
;
A
#
# COMPACT_ATOMS: atom_id res chain seq x y z
N MET A 1 -50.44 57.73 -3.10
CA MET A 1 -49.36 57.85 -4.11
C MET A 1 -48.25 58.80 -3.71
N VAL A 2 -48.52 59.95 -3.09
CA VAL A 2 -47.49 60.93 -2.69
C VAL A 2 -46.48 60.36 -1.67
N VAL A 3 -46.94 59.61 -0.67
CA VAL A 3 -46.06 58.99 0.35
C VAL A 3 -45.12 57.94 -0.27
N ALA A 4 -45.63 57.11 -1.18
CA ALA A 4 -44.83 56.11 -1.89
C ALA A 4 -43.80 56.77 -2.83
N GLY A 5 -44.20 57.84 -3.53
CA GLY A 5 -43.29 58.63 -4.37
C GLY A 5 -42.19 59.32 -3.56
N GLY A 6 -42.54 59.89 -2.40
CA GLY A 6 -41.56 60.49 -1.49
C GLY A 6 -40.58 59.48 -0.93
N LEU A 7 -41.05 58.31 -0.49
CA LEU A 7 -40.19 57.22 0.01
C LEU A 7 -39.21 56.74 -1.07
N LEU A 8 -39.70 56.53 -2.30
CA LEU A 8 -38.86 56.12 -3.43
C LEU A 8 -37.77 57.16 -3.73
N ALA A 9 -38.12 58.44 -3.73
CA ALA A 9 -37.17 59.53 -3.98
C ALA A 9 -36.09 59.61 -2.90
N VAL A 10 -36.46 59.43 -1.62
CA VAL A 10 -35.50 59.41 -0.50
C VAL A 10 -34.55 58.23 -0.59
N VAL A 11 -35.07 57.03 -0.90
CA VAL A 11 -34.24 55.82 -1.08
C VAL A 11 -33.27 55.99 -2.25
N LEU A 12 -33.75 56.53 -3.38
CA LEU A 12 -32.91 56.78 -4.55
C LEU A 12 -31.82 57.82 -4.24
N ALA A 13 -32.17 58.92 -3.58
CA ALA A 13 -31.22 59.95 -3.17
C ALA A 13 -30.17 59.39 -2.21
N ALA A 14 -30.58 58.59 -1.21
CA ALA A 14 -29.68 57.92 -0.30
C ALA A 14 -28.72 56.96 -1.02
N TYR A 15 -29.23 56.16 -1.97
CA TYR A 15 -28.41 55.26 -2.79
C TYR A 15 -27.37 56.01 -3.61
N THR A 16 -27.78 57.06 -4.34
CA THR A 16 -26.87 57.87 -5.17
C THR A 16 -25.82 58.61 -4.34
N ALA A 17 -26.18 59.06 -3.13
CA ALA A 17 -25.23 59.68 -2.21
C ALA A 17 -24.20 58.66 -1.69
N LEU A 18 -24.63 57.43 -1.40
CA LEU A 18 -23.76 56.34 -0.97
C LEU A 18 -22.76 55.93 -2.08
N GLU A 19 -23.24 55.88 -3.32
CA GLU A 19 -22.42 55.62 -4.51
C GLU A 19 -21.37 56.71 -4.72
N LEU A 20 -21.72 57.99 -4.53
CA LEU A 20 -20.82 59.13 -4.68
C LEU A 20 -19.70 59.15 -3.62
N VAL A 21 -19.97 58.64 -2.41
CA VAL A 21 -18.99 58.53 -1.32
C VAL A 21 -18.07 57.31 -1.51
N GLY A 22 -18.28 56.50 -2.55
CA GLY A 22 -17.44 55.34 -2.86
C GLY A 22 -17.71 54.15 -1.93
N PHE A 23 -18.89 54.07 -1.31
CA PHE A 23 -19.30 52.92 -0.50
C PHE A 23 -19.66 51.74 -1.44
N THR A 24 -18.64 51.18 -2.08
CA THR A 24 -18.71 50.08 -3.06
C THR A 24 -18.72 48.70 -2.41
N ALA A 25 -19.06 48.60 -1.12
CA ALA A 25 -19.13 47.34 -0.38
C ALA A 25 -19.97 46.26 -1.12
N VAL A 26 -20.97 46.68 -1.89
CA VAL A 26 -21.79 45.79 -2.74
C VAL A 26 -20.99 45.26 -3.95
N GLN A 27 -20.16 46.08 -4.60
CA GLN A 27 -19.33 45.64 -5.72
C GLN A 27 -18.18 44.73 -5.26
N GLU A 28 -17.54 45.04 -4.12
CA GLU A 28 -16.50 44.19 -3.54
C GLU A 28 -17.07 42.84 -3.10
N PHE A 29 -18.25 42.81 -2.47
CA PHE A 29 -18.93 41.56 -2.13
C PHE A 29 -19.29 40.73 -3.37
N ASN A 30 -19.74 41.36 -4.45
CA ASN A 30 -20.05 40.67 -5.70
C ASN A 30 -18.80 40.12 -6.39
N ALA A 31 -17.70 40.89 -6.42
CA ALA A 31 -16.43 40.44 -6.98
C ALA A 31 -15.85 39.27 -6.17
N LEU A 32 -15.87 39.37 -4.83
CA LEU A 32 -15.43 38.31 -3.94
C LEU A 32 -16.28 37.05 -4.09
N SER A 33 -17.61 37.20 -4.12
CA SER A 33 -18.54 36.08 -4.32
C SER A 33 -18.32 35.38 -5.67
N THR A 34 -18.02 36.15 -6.72
CA THR A 34 -17.69 35.61 -8.04
C THR A 34 -16.37 34.86 -8.03
N ALA A 35 -15.33 35.41 -7.40
CA ALA A 35 -14.04 34.75 -7.25
C ALA A 35 -14.13 33.45 -6.44
N PHE A 36 -14.88 33.45 -5.33
CA PHE A 36 -15.17 32.24 -4.57
C PHE A 36 -15.97 31.22 -5.39
N GLY A 37 -16.99 31.66 -6.14
CA GLY A 37 -17.76 30.79 -7.02
C GLY A 37 -16.89 30.13 -8.09
N ALA A 38 -16.00 30.89 -8.73
CA ALA A 38 -15.03 30.38 -9.69
C ALA A 38 -14.04 29.39 -9.05
N PHE A 39 -13.55 29.70 -7.84
CA PHE A 39 -12.66 28.81 -7.09
C PHE A 39 -13.34 27.49 -6.70
N VAL A 40 -14.57 27.53 -6.18
CA VAL A 40 -15.34 26.33 -5.83
C VAL A 40 -15.63 25.50 -7.08
N SER A 41 -16.08 26.13 -8.17
CA SER A 41 -16.33 25.45 -9.44
C SER A 41 -15.07 24.79 -10.02
N GLY A 42 -13.94 25.50 -9.95
CA GLY A 42 -12.64 24.99 -10.35
C GLY A 42 -12.20 23.77 -9.52
N ASN A 43 -12.39 23.82 -8.20
CA ASN A 43 -12.08 22.70 -7.31
C ASN A 43 -12.97 21.48 -7.57
N VAL A 44 -14.28 21.67 -7.77
CA VAL A 44 -15.19 20.57 -8.12
C VAL A 44 -14.76 19.90 -9.43
N THR A 45 -14.37 20.70 -10.43
CA THR A 45 -13.85 20.18 -11.70
C THR A 45 -12.53 19.42 -11.49
N LEU A 46 -11.60 19.97 -10.72
CA LEU A 46 -10.33 19.34 -10.40
C LEU A 46 -10.52 18.01 -9.67
N ILE A 47 -11.36 17.97 -8.62
CA ILE A 47 -11.70 16.77 -7.87
C ILE A 47 -12.33 15.74 -8.81
N THR A 48 -13.22 16.16 -9.71
CA THR A 48 -13.86 15.27 -10.70
C THR A 48 -12.82 14.66 -11.65
N VAL A 49 -11.88 15.45 -12.15
CA VAL A 49 -10.79 14.97 -13.01
C VAL A 49 -9.89 13.99 -12.25
N VAL A 50 -9.47 14.34 -11.03
CA VAL A 50 -8.65 13.47 -10.17
C VAL A 50 -9.38 12.16 -9.88
N LEU A 51 -10.66 12.23 -9.52
CA LEU A 51 -11.48 11.04 -9.27
C LEU A 51 -11.63 10.20 -10.54
N SER A 52 -11.86 10.81 -11.70
CA SER A 52 -12.01 10.10 -12.98
C SER A 52 -10.70 9.42 -13.38
N ILE A 53 -9.56 10.09 -13.23
CA ILE A 53 -8.23 9.50 -13.48
C ILE A 53 -8.00 8.34 -12.51
N ASN A 54 -8.28 8.53 -11.22
CA ASN A 54 -8.11 7.47 -10.23
C ASN A 54 -9.04 6.28 -10.53
N GLN A 55 -10.27 6.52 -10.98
CA GLN A 55 -11.20 5.47 -11.41
C GLN A 55 -10.71 4.75 -12.67
N LEU A 56 -10.08 5.44 -13.62
CA LEU A 56 -9.47 4.81 -14.80
C LEU A 56 -8.27 3.96 -14.42
N VAL A 57 -7.40 4.45 -13.54
CA VAL A 57 -6.24 3.69 -13.03
C VAL A 57 -6.72 2.49 -12.23
N LEU A 58 -7.71 2.67 -11.35
CA LEU A 58 -8.26 1.58 -10.55
C LEU A 58 -8.98 0.55 -11.43
N SER A 59 -9.68 0.96 -12.49
CA SER A 59 -10.24 0.04 -13.47
C SER A 59 -9.19 -0.76 -14.23
N GLN A 60 -7.97 -0.24 -14.35
CA GLN A 60 -6.84 -0.98 -14.94
C GLN A 60 -6.11 -1.84 -13.91
N ALA A 61 -6.14 -1.46 -12.63
CA ALA A 61 -5.59 -2.22 -11.51
C ALA A 61 -6.53 -3.30 -10.97
N LEU A 62 -7.83 -3.25 -11.31
CA LEU A 62 -8.77 -4.35 -11.14
C LEU A 62 -8.38 -5.46 -12.13
N THR A 63 -7.38 -6.24 -11.71
CA THR A 63 -7.04 -7.56 -12.22
C THR A 63 -8.29 -8.32 -12.63
N SER A 64 -8.24 -8.98 -13.79
CA SER A 64 -9.40 -9.74 -14.27
C SER A 64 -9.79 -10.81 -13.25
N VAL A 65 -11.09 -11.12 -13.13
CA VAL A 65 -11.56 -12.14 -12.16
C VAL A 65 -10.81 -13.47 -12.32
N GLY A 66 -10.41 -13.82 -13.56
CA GLY A 66 -9.60 -15.01 -13.84
C GLY A 66 -8.21 -14.95 -13.22
N GLU A 67 -7.52 -13.81 -13.29
CA GLU A 67 -6.21 -13.65 -12.63
C GLU A 67 -6.29 -13.70 -11.10
N ILE A 68 -7.44 -13.33 -10.50
CA ILE A 68 -7.66 -13.51 -9.05
C ILE A 68 -7.81 -15.00 -8.73
N GLU A 69 -8.57 -15.73 -9.54
CA GLU A 69 -8.74 -17.19 -9.41
C GLU A 69 -7.39 -17.91 -9.56
N ASP A 70 -6.63 -17.59 -10.61
CA ASP A 70 -5.29 -18.12 -10.86
C ASP A 70 -4.32 -17.83 -9.70
N ASN A 71 -4.42 -16.64 -9.08
CA ASN A 71 -3.61 -16.28 -7.93
C ASN A 71 -3.98 -17.11 -6.69
N ILE A 72 -5.28 -17.26 -6.41
CA ILE A 72 -5.76 -18.08 -5.28
C ILE A 72 -5.31 -19.54 -5.46
N GLU A 73 -5.50 -20.10 -6.66
CA GLU A 73 -5.07 -21.46 -6.98
C GLU A 73 -3.54 -21.58 -6.86
N GLY A 74 -2.79 -20.62 -7.41
CA GLY A 74 -1.34 -20.57 -7.32
C GLY A 74 -0.79 -20.53 -5.88
N VAL A 75 -1.45 -19.79 -4.98
CA VAL A 75 -1.10 -19.75 -3.55
C VAL A 75 -1.41 -21.09 -2.88
N SER A 76 -2.57 -21.68 -3.16
CA SER A 76 -2.96 -22.99 -2.62
C SER A 76 -1.97 -24.08 -3.05
N ASP A 77 -1.65 -24.12 -4.35
CA ASP A 77 -0.69 -25.04 -4.93
C ASP A 77 0.72 -24.85 -4.36
N PHE A 78 1.14 -23.61 -4.13
CA PHE A 78 2.41 -23.33 -3.46
C PHE A 78 2.44 -23.88 -2.04
N ARG A 79 1.39 -23.65 -1.25
CA ARG A 79 1.30 -24.20 0.12
C ARG A 79 1.35 -25.72 0.12
N GLU A 80 0.65 -26.37 -0.82
CA GLU A 80 0.68 -27.83 -0.95
C GLU A 80 2.06 -28.36 -1.34
N ARG A 81 2.75 -27.72 -2.29
CA ARG A 81 4.13 -28.07 -2.64
C ARG A 81 5.05 -27.96 -1.42
N VAL A 82 4.96 -26.87 -0.66
CA VAL A 82 5.78 -26.69 0.55
C VAL A 82 5.50 -27.78 1.59
N ARG A 83 4.23 -28.13 1.83
CA ARG A 83 3.88 -29.25 2.73
C ARG A 83 4.53 -30.55 2.31
N ARG A 84 4.48 -30.87 1.01
CA ARG A 84 5.04 -32.10 0.46
C ARG A 84 6.57 -32.16 0.58
N GLU A 85 7.26 -31.07 0.25
CA GLU A 85 8.73 -31.04 0.28
C GLU A 85 9.30 -30.94 1.71
N THR A 86 8.62 -30.21 2.60
CA THR A 86 9.07 -30.07 4.01
C THR A 86 8.59 -31.21 4.91
N GLY A 87 7.62 -32.02 4.45
CA GLY A 87 7.01 -33.09 5.23
C GLY A 87 6.13 -32.59 6.40
N GLN A 88 5.74 -31.31 6.40
CA GLN A 88 4.90 -30.72 7.44
C GLN A 88 3.43 -30.75 7.05
N GLU A 89 2.56 -31.26 7.93
CA GLU A 89 1.11 -31.31 7.71
C GLU A 89 0.46 -29.92 7.74
N VAL A 90 1.00 -29.01 8.55
CA VAL A 90 0.45 -27.66 8.75
C VAL A 90 1.54 -26.63 8.50
N THR A 91 1.27 -25.74 7.55
CA THR A 91 2.12 -24.59 7.23
C THR A 91 1.65 -23.37 8.02
N PRO A 92 2.50 -22.71 8.81
CA PRO A 92 2.12 -21.52 9.56
C PRO A 92 1.49 -20.44 8.68
N GLU A 93 0.46 -19.77 9.19
CA GLU A 93 -0.21 -18.65 8.53
C GLU A 93 0.56 -17.33 8.58
N GLU A 94 1.46 -17.17 9.56
CA GLU A 94 2.26 -15.96 9.71
C GLU A 94 3.60 -16.02 8.94
N PRO A 95 4.06 -14.92 8.33
CA PRO A 95 5.26 -14.91 7.49
C PRO A 95 6.55 -15.34 8.20
N ALA A 96 6.77 -14.87 9.44
CA ALA A 96 8.01 -15.16 10.17
C ALA A 96 8.10 -16.66 10.58
N PRO A 97 7.08 -17.25 11.22
CA PRO A 97 7.04 -18.71 11.47
C PRO A 97 7.14 -19.55 10.19
N PHE A 98 6.52 -19.10 9.09
CA PHE A 98 6.62 -19.77 7.79
C PHE A 98 8.06 -19.82 7.27
N LEU A 99 8.77 -18.68 7.32
CA LEU A 99 10.16 -18.61 6.87
C LEU A 99 11.10 -19.40 7.79
N GLU A 100 10.88 -19.37 9.09
CA GLU A 100 11.62 -20.18 10.06
C GLU A 100 11.48 -21.69 9.75
N MET A 101 10.26 -22.15 9.44
CA MET A 101 10.00 -23.53 9.02
C MET A 101 10.80 -23.91 7.76
N LEU A 102 10.80 -23.05 6.72
CA LEU A 102 11.54 -23.30 5.48
C LEU A 102 13.06 -23.35 5.71
N LEU A 103 13.59 -22.43 6.53
CA LEU A 103 15.01 -22.38 6.88
C LEU A 103 15.44 -23.62 7.66
N ARG A 104 14.62 -24.08 8.61
CA ARG A 104 14.86 -25.33 9.34
C ARG A 104 14.86 -26.55 8.42
N SER A 105 13.91 -26.65 7.50
CA SER A 105 13.87 -27.74 6.51
C SER A 105 15.12 -27.75 5.62
N THR A 106 15.57 -26.57 5.19
CA THR A 106 16.81 -26.42 4.40
C THR A 106 18.04 -26.85 5.20
N ARG A 107 18.10 -26.51 6.49
CA ARG A 107 19.18 -26.93 7.41
C ARG A 107 19.23 -28.46 7.52
N GLU A 108 18.09 -29.12 7.66
CA GLU A 108 18.03 -30.57 7.73
C GLU A 108 18.53 -31.23 6.43
N GLU A 109 18.16 -30.69 5.27
CA GLU A 109 18.64 -31.18 3.98
C GLU A 109 20.16 -30.98 3.83
N ALA A 110 20.69 -29.85 4.27
CA ALA A 110 22.14 -29.60 4.28
C ALA A 110 22.88 -30.62 5.16
N ILE A 111 22.34 -30.94 6.35
CA ILE A 111 22.90 -31.98 7.22
C ILE A 111 22.81 -33.37 6.57
N ARG A 112 21.71 -33.68 5.86
CA ARG A 112 21.55 -34.93 5.11
C ARG A 112 22.61 -35.05 4.00
N LEU A 113 22.83 -33.97 3.25
CA LEU A 113 23.87 -33.90 2.22
C LEU A 113 25.26 -34.17 2.81
N HIS A 114 25.62 -33.48 3.90
CA HIS A 114 26.90 -33.71 4.56
C HIS A 114 27.05 -35.18 4.99
N ARG A 115 26.03 -35.77 5.61
CA ARG A 115 26.05 -37.18 6.03
C ARG A 115 26.21 -38.14 4.86
N ALA A 116 25.57 -37.87 3.72
CA ALA A 116 25.71 -38.68 2.50
C ALA A 116 27.14 -38.63 1.94
N THR A 117 27.78 -37.46 1.95
CA THR A 117 29.18 -37.34 1.49
C THR A 117 30.18 -38.07 2.38
N VAL A 118 29.94 -38.10 3.70
CA VAL A 118 30.76 -38.89 4.64
C VAL A 118 30.73 -40.38 4.30
N ALA A 119 29.62 -40.91 3.77
CA ALA A 119 29.49 -42.30 3.38
C ALA A 119 30.18 -42.66 2.05
N THR A 120 30.59 -41.67 1.25
CA THR A 120 31.13 -41.87 -0.12
C THR A 120 32.63 -42.21 -0.13
N GLY A 121 33.36 -41.92 0.96
CA GLY A 121 34.79 -42.24 1.12
C GLY A 121 35.76 -41.29 0.41
N ASP A 122 35.26 -40.31 -0.34
CA ASP A 122 36.05 -39.25 -0.98
C ASP A 122 36.36 -38.13 0.04
N ASN A 123 37.64 -37.90 0.30
CA ASN A 123 38.09 -36.93 1.30
C ASN A 123 37.93 -35.48 0.85
N ASP A 124 38.13 -35.19 -0.43
CA ASP A 124 38.08 -33.84 -0.97
C ASP A 124 36.60 -33.41 -1.02
N LEU A 125 35.75 -34.27 -1.59
CA LEU A 125 34.31 -34.05 -1.62
C LEU A 125 33.70 -33.88 -0.22
N ARG A 126 34.15 -34.68 0.75
CA ARG A 126 33.70 -34.57 2.15
C ARG A 126 34.10 -33.24 2.78
N THR A 127 35.30 -32.75 2.48
CA THR A 127 35.81 -31.48 3.02
C THR A 127 35.02 -30.31 2.44
N ASP A 128 34.82 -30.30 1.12
CA ASP A 128 34.06 -29.27 0.42
C ASP A 128 32.59 -29.25 0.89
N ALA A 129 31.95 -30.42 0.96
CA ALA A 129 30.57 -30.54 1.42
C ALA A 129 30.40 -30.10 2.88
N LYS A 130 31.38 -30.40 3.74
CA LYS A 130 31.42 -29.91 5.12
C LYS A 130 31.44 -28.39 5.16
N GLU A 131 32.37 -27.77 4.43
CA GLU A 131 32.55 -26.32 4.44
C GLU A 131 31.29 -25.60 3.92
N VAL A 132 30.69 -26.12 2.85
CA VAL A 132 29.43 -25.57 2.32
C VAL A 132 28.28 -25.73 3.31
N THR A 133 28.13 -26.90 3.92
CA THR A 133 27.05 -27.18 4.87
C THR A 133 27.19 -26.34 6.14
N GLU A 134 28.41 -26.18 6.67
CA GLU A 134 28.68 -25.34 7.84
C GLU A 134 28.36 -23.88 7.54
N ARG A 135 28.88 -23.33 6.43
CA ARG A 135 28.58 -21.94 6.01
C ARG A 135 27.08 -21.70 5.83
N LEU A 136 26.36 -22.65 5.22
CA LEU A 136 24.91 -22.55 5.01
C LEU A 136 24.14 -22.63 6.33
N THR A 137 24.53 -23.54 7.23
CA THR A 137 23.87 -23.72 8.52
C THR A 137 24.08 -22.51 9.43
N ASP A 138 25.30 -21.96 9.47
CA ASP A 138 25.62 -20.74 10.22
C ASP A 138 24.81 -19.55 9.72
N HIS A 139 24.66 -19.42 8.40
CA HIS A 139 23.84 -18.36 7.81
C HIS A 139 22.36 -18.52 8.16
N ILE A 140 21.84 -19.75 8.08
CA ILE A 140 20.46 -20.06 8.48
C ILE A 140 20.23 -19.70 9.95
N ASP A 141 21.14 -20.11 10.85
CA ASP A 141 21.01 -19.86 12.30
C ASP A 141 21.06 -18.34 12.59
N HIS A 142 21.87 -17.58 11.83
CA HIS A 142 21.87 -16.12 11.89
C HIS A 142 20.53 -15.50 11.48
N VAL A 143 19.95 -15.94 10.35
CA VAL A 143 18.66 -15.41 9.86
C VAL A 143 17.51 -15.78 10.81
N VAL A 144 17.47 -17.01 11.32
CA VAL A 144 16.46 -17.43 12.31
C VAL A 144 16.53 -16.56 13.57
N THR A 145 17.73 -16.23 14.05
CA THR A 145 17.92 -15.31 15.19
C THR A 145 17.40 -13.90 14.91
N LEU A 146 17.44 -13.44 13.65
CA LEU A 146 16.87 -12.15 13.26
C LEU A 146 15.33 -12.19 13.24
N LEU A 147 14.74 -13.30 12.81
CA LEU A 147 13.28 -13.49 12.77
C LEU A 147 12.65 -13.59 14.16
N ASP A 148 13.37 -14.15 15.13
CA ASP A 148 12.91 -14.32 16.52
C ASP A 148 12.95 -13.01 17.34
N ARG A 149 13.37 -11.89 16.73
CA ARG A 149 13.41 -10.59 17.39
C ARG A 149 12.03 -9.91 17.32
N PRO A 150 11.50 -9.43 18.46
CA PRO A 150 10.16 -8.83 18.57
C PRO A 150 9.95 -7.56 17.72
N ASP A 151 11.02 -6.96 17.20
CA ASP A 151 11.00 -5.70 16.44
C ASP A 151 11.36 -5.87 14.95
N THR A 152 11.09 -7.01 14.31
CA THR A 152 11.09 -7.07 12.84
C THR A 152 9.81 -6.41 12.30
N GLY A 153 9.72 -5.07 12.46
CA GLY A 153 8.63 -4.22 11.97
C GLY A 153 8.42 -4.23 10.45
N VAL A 154 9.09 -5.12 9.72
CA VAL A 154 8.91 -5.36 8.28
C VAL A 154 7.66 -6.21 8.01
N PHE A 155 7.26 -7.10 8.94
CA PHE A 155 6.08 -7.97 8.75
C PHE A 155 4.88 -7.60 9.61
N GLY A 156 5.08 -6.91 10.74
CA GLY A 156 3.97 -6.38 11.56
C GLY A 156 3.30 -5.13 10.98
N ALA A 157 3.81 -4.60 9.86
CA ALA A 157 3.28 -3.41 9.18
C ALA A 157 2.54 -3.72 7.87
N LEU A 158 2.32 -5.00 7.55
CA LEU A 158 1.54 -5.47 6.40
C LEU A 158 0.19 -6.05 6.86
#